data_AF-A0A959KQP1-F1
#
_entry.id   AF-A0A959KQP1-F1
#
_cell.length_a   1.000
_cell.length_b   1.000
_cell.length_c   1.000
_cell.angle_alpha   90.00
_cell.angle_beta   90.00
_cell.angle_gamma   90.00
#
_symmetry.space_group_name_H-M   'P 1'
#
loop_
_entity.id
_entity.type
_entity.pdbx_description
1 polymer ?
#
loop_
_entity_poly.entity_id
_entity_poly.type
_entity_poly.pdbx_seq_one_letter_code
_entity_poly.pdbx_strand_id
1 'polypeptide(L)'
;GLALELGATFVARSFSGDKTQLIPLIKAAMSHPGFALLDVLSPCVTFNNNVGSTKSYDYVRDHIEATSVLDFVPEEEEITVSYPEGGSASVTLHDGSQLLLHKLSPNWDPTDRHSAVNRLQQAKKQGEILTGLLYIDPQSQDLHDIMGTYSKPLNSLQEEDLCPGSATLEKINASFR
;
A
#
# COMPACT_ATOMS: atom_id res chain seq x y z
N GLY A 1 -0.08 11.99 1.34
CA GLY A 1 0.12 13.14 0.45
C GLY A 1 0.60 12.65 -0.89
N LEU A 2 1.87 12.24 -0.95
CA LEU A 2 2.57 11.91 -2.19
C LEU A 2 1.79 11.04 -3.19
N ALA A 3 1.17 9.94 -2.75
CA ALA A 3 0.39 9.07 -3.66
C ALA A 3 -0.76 9.81 -4.38
N LEU A 4 -1.46 10.69 -3.67
CA LEU A 4 -2.53 11.51 -4.25
C LEU A 4 -1.96 12.57 -5.21
N GLU A 5 -0.80 13.13 -4.87
CA GLU A 5 -0.10 14.12 -5.70
C GLU A 5 0.46 13.50 -6.98
N LEU A 6 0.92 12.25 -6.92
CA LEU A 6 1.42 11.48 -8.06
C LEU A 6 0.31 10.84 -8.91
N GLY A 7 -0.97 11.06 -8.56
CA GLY A 7 -2.11 10.62 -9.37
C GLY A 7 -2.52 9.15 -9.16
N ALA A 8 -2.23 8.55 -8.01
CA ALA A 8 -2.77 7.24 -7.67
C ALA A 8 -4.31 7.27 -7.68
N THR A 9 -4.93 6.27 -8.30
CA THR A 9 -6.39 6.19 -8.48
C THR A 9 -7.09 5.42 -7.37
N PHE A 10 -6.33 4.77 -6.49
CA PHE A 10 -6.82 4.23 -5.23
C PHE A 10 -5.77 4.46 -4.15
N VAL A 11 -6.18 5.04 -3.02
CA VAL A 11 -5.32 5.28 -1.86
C VAL A 11 -6.07 4.92 -0.59
N ALA A 12 -5.49 4.03 0.20
CA ALA A 12 -6.03 3.64 1.50
C ALA A 12 -4.91 3.52 2.53
N ARG A 13 -5.26 3.58 3.81
CA ARG A 13 -4.34 3.34 4.92
C ARG A 13 -4.99 2.45 5.96
N SER A 14 -4.24 1.52 6.54
CA SER A 14 -4.71 0.66 7.63
C SER A 14 -3.60 0.40 8.63
N PHE A 15 -3.96 -0.20 9.76
CA PHE A 15 -3.02 -0.75 10.74
C PHE A 15 -3.02 -2.27 10.66
N SER A 16 -1.86 -2.92 10.78
CA SER A 16 -1.75 -4.39 10.70
C SER A 16 -2.56 -5.11 11.78
N GLY A 17 -2.74 -4.48 12.94
CA GLY A 17 -3.55 -4.99 14.04
C GLY A 17 -5.07 -4.80 13.89
N ASP A 18 -5.53 -4.05 12.88
CA ASP A 18 -6.96 -3.90 12.56
C ASP A 18 -7.33 -4.76 11.35
N LYS A 19 -7.38 -6.08 11.56
CA LYS A 19 -7.73 -7.05 10.51
C LYS A 19 -9.11 -6.79 9.92
N THR A 20 -10.04 -6.26 10.72
CA THR A 20 -11.43 -6.01 10.30
C THR A 20 -11.51 -4.96 9.20
N GLN A 21 -10.64 -3.95 9.23
CA GLN A 21 -10.52 -2.95 8.19
C GLN A 21 -9.51 -3.36 7.10
N LEU A 22 -8.40 -3.98 7.45
CA LEU A 22 -7.32 -4.28 6.51
C LEU A 22 -7.74 -5.28 5.42
N ILE A 23 -8.42 -6.36 5.81
CA ILE A 23 -8.86 -7.41 4.87
C ILE A 23 -9.76 -6.84 3.75
N PRO A 24 -10.85 -6.11 4.03
CA PRO A 24 -11.67 -5.54 2.97
C PRO A 24 -10.91 -4.50 2.13
N LEU A 25 -10.00 -3.72 2.70
CA LEU A 25 -9.17 -2.78 1.93
C LEU A 25 -8.23 -3.48 0.95
N ILE A 26 -7.60 -4.59 1.35
CA ILE A 26 -6.78 -5.41 0.44
C ILE A 26 -7.64 -5.94 -0.71
N LYS A 27 -8.82 -6.49 -0.41
CA LYS A 27 -9.75 -7.00 -1.43
C LYS A 27 -10.18 -5.91 -2.42
N ALA A 28 -10.52 -4.72 -1.91
CA ALA A 28 -10.88 -3.58 -2.72
C ALA A 28 -9.72 -3.11 -3.60
N ALA A 29 -8.50 -3.01 -3.04
CA ALA A 29 -7.31 -2.64 -3.79
C ALA A 29 -6.98 -3.61 -4.92
N MET A 30 -7.12 -4.93 -4.69
CA MET A 30 -6.91 -5.96 -5.72
C MET A 30 -7.97 -5.93 -6.83
N SER A 31 -9.17 -5.45 -6.52
CA SER A 31 -10.29 -5.37 -7.47
C SER A 31 -10.34 -4.02 -8.19
N HIS A 32 -9.46 -3.08 -7.84
CA HIS A 32 -9.44 -1.74 -8.42
C HIS A 32 -8.81 -1.76 -9.82
N PRO A 33 -9.51 -1.31 -10.88
CA PRO A 33 -8.97 -1.24 -12.23
C PRO A 33 -8.05 -0.01 -12.37
N GLY A 34 -6.85 -0.10 -11.78
CA GLY A 34 -5.89 0.99 -11.75
C GLY A 34 -4.78 0.78 -10.73
N PHE A 35 -3.93 1.79 -10.55
CA PHE A 35 -2.88 1.74 -9.53
C PHE A 35 -3.48 1.98 -8.13
N ALA A 36 -3.35 0.98 -7.26
CA ALA A 36 -3.79 1.02 -5.88
C ALA A 36 -2.61 1.07 -4.90
N LEU A 37 -2.59 2.08 -4.04
CA LEU A 37 -1.68 2.17 -2.90
C LEU A 37 -2.43 1.92 -1.59
N LEU A 38 -2.02 0.87 -0.87
CA LEU A 38 -2.47 0.59 0.49
C LEU A 38 -1.28 0.72 1.45
N ASP A 39 -1.30 1.78 2.26
CA ASP A 39 -0.30 2.03 3.30
C ASP A 39 -0.68 1.26 4.57
N VAL A 40 0.08 0.22 4.92
CA VAL A 40 -0.18 -0.60 6.11
C VAL A 40 0.86 -0.27 7.17
N LEU A 41 0.41 0.40 8.23
CA LEU A 41 1.23 0.66 9.40
C LEU A 41 1.45 -0.65 10.14
N SER A 42 2.71 -1.09 10.19
CA SER A 42 3.14 -2.33 10.81
C SER A 42 4.28 -2.06 11.78
N PRO A 43 4.10 -2.28 13.09
CA PRO A 43 5.18 -2.12 14.05
C PRO A 43 6.22 -3.23 13.85
N CYS A 44 7.50 -2.85 13.81
CA CYS A 44 8.62 -3.79 13.72
C CYS A 44 9.22 -4.00 15.11
N VAL A 45 9.04 -5.21 15.65
CA VAL A 45 9.52 -5.59 16.99
C VAL A 45 11.05 -5.61 17.12
N THR A 46 11.76 -5.88 16.02
CA THR A 46 13.22 -6.12 16.03
C THR A 46 14.07 -4.86 15.84
N PHE A 47 13.69 -3.98 14.91
CA PHE A 47 14.60 -2.92 14.42
C PHE A 47 14.12 -1.49 14.69
N ASN A 48 12.88 -1.29 15.12
CA ASN A 48 12.32 0.04 15.36
C ASN A 48 11.78 0.18 16.78
N ASN A 49 12.68 0.02 17.75
CA ASN A 49 12.34 -0.07 19.17
C ASN A 49 13.34 0.73 20.03
N ASN A 50 13.29 2.08 20.00
CA ASN A 50 13.72 2.98 21.11
C ASN A 50 13.78 4.51 20.82
N VAL A 51 13.85 5.27 21.93
CA VAL A 51 13.85 6.73 22.12
C VAL A 51 15.21 7.41 21.83
N GLY A 52 16.13 6.77 21.11
CA GLY A 52 17.47 7.34 20.85
C GLY A 52 18.32 6.48 19.92
N SER A 53 17.79 6.12 18.74
CA SER A 53 18.40 5.08 17.91
C SER A 53 19.83 5.40 17.45
N THR A 54 20.80 4.77 18.11
CA THR A 54 22.21 4.65 17.72
C THR A 54 22.48 3.37 16.92
N LYS A 55 21.45 2.75 16.31
CA LYS A 55 21.57 1.47 15.59
C LYS A 55 21.30 1.59 14.09
N SER A 56 22.08 2.45 13.40
CA SER A 56 22.37 2.17 11.99
C SER A 56 23.26 0.93 11.91
N TYR A 57 23.24 0.24 10.77
CA TYR A 57 24.13 -0.89 10.46
C TYR A 57 25.62 -0.57 10.76
N ASP A 58 25.98 0.73 10.76
CA ASP A 58 27.34 1.22 10.95
C ASP A 58 27.81 1.17 12.42
N TYR A 59 26.95 1.49 13.41
CA TYR A 59 27.36 1.48 14.82
C TYR A 59 27.63 0.06 15.36
N VAL A 60 26.83 -0.90 14.90
CA VAL A 60 26.96 -2.32 15.22
C VAL A 60 28.20 -2.91 14.55
N ARG A 61 28.56 -2.44 13.34
CA ARG A 61 29.77 -2.86 12.64
C ARG A 61 31.06 -2.33 13.29
N ASP A 62 31.04 -1.12 13.84
CA ASP A 62 32.24 -0.48 14.42
C ASP A 62 32.59 -0.96 15.84
N HIS A 63 31.73 -1.76 16.50
CA HIS A 63 31.92 -2.18 17.91
C HIS A 63 31.85 -3.71 18.14
N ILE A 64 31.90 -4.55 17.10
CA ILE A 64 31.85 -6.01 17.23
C ILE A 64 33.19 -6.62 16.82
N GLU A 65 34.10 -6.74 17.78
CA GLU A 65 35.11 -7.79 17.77
C GLU A 65 34.77 -8.81 18.86
N ALA A 66 34.69 -10.08 18.45
CA ALA A 66 34.59 -11.26 19.30
C ALA A 66 33.30 -11.45 20.11
N THR A 67 32.20 -11.78 19.43
CA THR A 67 31.27 -12.90 19.75
C THR A 67 30.05 -12.75 18.85
N SER A 68 29.77 -13.78 18.04
CA SER A 68 28.54 -13.87 17.28
C SER A 68 27.37 -14.01 18.27
N VAL A 69 26.81 -12.88 18.68
CA VAL A 69 25.60 -12.84 19.50
C VAL A 69 24.47 -13.45 18.67
N LEU A 70 23.87 -14.52 19.16
CA LEU A 70 22.61 -15.05 18.63
C LEU A 70 21.62 -13.88 18.55
N ASP A 71 21.13 -13.56 17.36
CA ASP A 71 20.17 -12.49 17.10
C ASP A 71 18.80 -12.97 17.63
N PHE A 72 18.62 -12.90 18.94
CA PHE A 72 17.43 -13.37 19.63
C PHE A 72 16.37 -12.27 19.61
N VAL A 73 15.34 -12.48 18.80
CA VAL A 73 14.14 -11.64 18.79
C VAL A 73 13.14 -12.25 19.77
N PRO A 74 12.83 -11.59 20.90
CA PRO A 74 11.83 -12.10 21.83
C PRO A 74 10.46 -12.13 21.15
N GLU A 75 9.64 -13.14 21.49
CA GLU A 75 8.24 -13.15 21.10
C GLU A 75 7.51 -12.01 21.81
N GLU A 76 6.86 -11.16 21.03
CA GLU A 76 6.01 -10.06 21.52
C GLU A 76 4.56 -10.36 21.18
N GLU A 77 3.63 -9.92 22.02
CA GLU A 77 2.20 -10.14 21.79
C GLU A 77 1.68 -9.33 20.59
N GLU A 78 0.78 -9.92 19.80
CA GLU A 78 0.17 -9.22 18.67
C GLU A 78 -0.65 -8.02 19.17
N ILE A 79 -0.30 -6.82 18.71
CA ILE A 79 -1.11 -5.62 18.94
C ILE A 79 -2.35 -5.70 18.04
N THR A 80 -3.51 -5.93 18.64
CA THR A 80 -4.81 -5.92 17.95
C THR A 80 -5.65 -4.73 18.37
N VAL A 81 -6.40 -4.15 17.42
CA VAL A 81 -7.27 -3.01 17.69
C VAL A 81 -8.58 -3.13 16.92
N SER A 82 -9.68 -2.79 17.57
CA SER A 82 -11.01 -2.70 16.96
C SER A 82 -11.75 -1.51 17.55
N TYR A 83 -12.30 -0.67 16.67
CA TYR A 83 -12.94 0.60 17.01
C TYR A 83 -13.91 1.01 15.89
N PRO A 84 -14.98 1.76 16.19
CA PRO A 84 -16.02 2.10 15.23
C PRO A 84 -15.52 3.08 14.15
N GLU A 85 -16.22 3.10 13.01
CA GLU A 85 -16.02 4.10 11.94
C GLU A 85 -16.26 5.52 12.47
N GLY A 86 -15.44 6.48 12.02
CA GLY A 86 -15.42 7.84 12.58
C GLY A 86 -14.81 7.96 13.98
N GLY A 87 -14.49 6.85 14.64
CA GLY A 87 -13.87 6.81 15.96
C GLY A 87 -12.34 6.90 15.92
N SER A 88 -11.75 7.17 17.07
CA SER A 88 -10.30 7.18 17.28
C SER A 88 -9.88 6.10 18.29
N ALA A 89 -8.68 5.56 18.12
CA ALA A 89 -8.05 4.64 19.06
C ALA A 89 -6.59 5.04 19.28
N SER A 90 -6.16 5.15 20.54
CA SER A 90 -4.73 5.26 20.87
C SER A 90 -4.15 3.86 21.00
N VAL A 91 -3.16 3.53 20.18
CA VAL A 91 -2.46 2.25 20.17
C VAL A 91 -1.05 2.46 20.71
N THR A 92 -0.75 1.85 21.85
CA THR A 92 0.60 1.84 22.42
C THR A 92 1.41 0.72 21.77
N LEU A 93 2.57 1.06 21.22
CA LEU A 93 3.51 0.10 20.66
C LEU A 93 4.42 -0.49 21.77
N HIS A 94 5.11 -1.60 21.47
CA HIS A 94 6.03 -2.24 22.43
C HIS A 94 7.16 -1.32 22.92
N ASP A 95 7.52 -0.31 22.13
CA ASP A 95 8.53 0.70 22.48
C ASP A 95 8.00 1.84 23.37
N GLY A 96 6.71 1.81 23.71
CA GLY A 96 6.01 2.81 24.50
C GLY A 96 5.50 4.02 23.69
N SER A 97 5.80 4.11 22.40
CA SER A 97 5.22 5.14 21.54
C SER A 97 3.71 4.93 21.33
N GLN A 98 3.00 6.03 21.06
CA GLN A 98 1.54 5.99 20.89
C GLN A 98 1.16 6.43 19.49
N LEU A 99 0.35 5.61 18.82
CA LEU A 99 -0.28 5.94 17.54
C LEU A 99 -1.73 6.34 17.80
N LEU A 100 -2.10 7.56 17.45
CA LEU A 100 -3.50 7.98 17.45
C LEU A 100 -4.12 7.66 16.09
N LEU A 101 -4.80 6.52 16.00
CA LEU A 101 -5.51 6.09 14.81
C LEU A 101 -6.89 6.75 14.77
N HIS A 102 -7.31 7.23 13.61
CA HIS A 102 -8.64 7.79 13.38
C HIS A 102 -9.26 7.18 12.13
N LYS A 103 -10.33 6.41 12.33
CA LYS A 103 -11.10 5.81 11.24
C LYS A 103 -11.88 6.91 10.54
N LEU A 104 -11.83 6.93 9.22
CA LEU A 104 -12.71 7.80 8.45
C LEU A 104 -14.18 7.54 8.80
N SER A 105 -14.97 8.61 8.78
CA SER A 105 -16.41 8.58 9.05
C SER A 105 -17.15 7.80 7.96
N PRO A 106 -18.29 7.15 8.28
CA PRO A 106 -19.14 6.52 7.26
C PRO A 106 -19.63 7.50 6.19
N ASN A 107 -19.71 8.79 6.52
CA ASN A 107 -20.15 9.85 5.61
C ASN A 107 -19.00 10.45 4.78
N TRP A 108 -17.81 9.85 4.82
CA TRP A 108 -16.66 10.28 4.03
C TRP A 108 -16.92 10.04 2.55
N ASP A 109 -16.69 11.06 1.72
CA ASP A 109 -16.67 10.92 0.27
C ASP A 109 -15.23 10.64 -0.21
N PRO A 110 -14.92 9.41 -0.65
CA PRO A 110 -13.59 9.05 -1.12
C PRO A 110 -13.35 9.45 -2.58
N THR A 111 -14.28 10.10 -3.27
CA THR A 111 -14.14 10.44 -4.70
C THR A 111 -13.54 11.82 -4.95
N ASP A 112 -13.46 12.66 -3.93
CA ASP A 112 -12.83 13.98 -4.01
C ASP A 112 -11.35 13.93 -3.55
N ARG A 113 -10.44 14.02 -4.52
CA ARG A 113 -8.99 14.05 -4.28
C ARG A 113 -8.55 15.24 -3.44
N HIS A 114 -9.13 16.42 -3.67
CA HIS A 114 -8.76 17.63 -2.92
C HIS A 114 -9.19 17.52 -1.46
N SER A 115 -10.41 17.03 -1.23
CA SER A 115 -10.89 16.71 0.13
C SER A 115 -9.95 15.73 0.83
N ALA A 116 -9.55 14.64 0.16
CA ALA A 116 -8.62 13.65 0.71
C ALA A 116 -7.26 14.25 1.11
N VAL A 117 -6.66 15.09 0.24
CA VAL A 117 -5.40 15.78 0.55
C VAL A 117 -5.56 16.71 1.76
N ASN A 118 -6.62 17.51 1.79
CA ASN A 118 -6.90 18.43 2.89
C ASN A 118 -7.09 17.70 4.22
N ARG A 119 -7.88 16.61 4.23
CA ARG A 119 -8.14 15.82 5.43
C ARG A 119 -6.88 15.15 5.95
N LEU A 120 -6.02 14.62 5.07
CA LEU A 120 -4.71 14.07 5.43
C LEU A 120 -3.78 15.14 6.05
N GLN A 121 -3.74 16.34 5.49
CA GLN A 121 -2.94 17.43 6.06
C GLN A 121 -3.47 17.87 7.43
N GLN A 122 -4.79 17.94 7.60
CA GLN A 122 -5.42 18.30 8.87
C GLN A 122 -5.13 17.26 9.95
N ALA A 123 -5.29 15.96 9.64
CA ALA A 123 -4.98 14.87 10.56
C ALA A 123 -3.51 14.92 11.00
N LYS A 124 -2.58 15.14 10.05
CA LYS A 124 -1.16 15.30 10.35
C LYS A 124 -0.90 16.46 11.32
N LYS A 125 -1.59 17.59 11.16
CA LYS A 125 -1.49 18.73 12.10
C LYS A 125 -2.02 18.39 13.50
N GLN A 126 -3.00 17.50 13.60
CA GLN A 126 -3.61 17.05 14.84
C GLN A 126 -2.85 15.88 15.50
N GLY A 127 -1.79 15.37 14.86
CA GLY A 127 -1.08 14.18 15.33
C GLY A 127 -1.87 12.88 15.12
N GLU A 128 -2.92 12.92 14.29
CA GLU A 128 -3.76 11.78 13.96
C GLU A 128 -3.27 11.06 12.71
N ILE A 129 -3.43 9.75 12.72
CA ILE A 129 -3.23 8.88 11.59
C ILE A 129 -4.58 8.40 11.08
N LEU A 130 -4.95 8.87 9.89
CA LEU A 130 -6.19 8.42 9.24
C LEU A 130 -6.09 6.98 8.77
N THR A 131 -7.14 6.21 9.00
CA THR A 131 -7.28 4.83 8.52
C THR A 131 -8.61 4.66 7.77
N GLY A 132 -8.63 3.77 6.79
CA GLY A 132 -9.73 3.55 5.86
C GLY A 132 -9.38 3.88 4.40
N LEU A 133 -10.41 3.92 3.57
CA LEU A 133 -10.32 4.31 2.17
C LEU A 133 -10.20 5.84 2.06
N LEU A 134 -9.01 6.33 1.72
CA LEU A 134 -8.74 7.77 1.65
C LEU A 134 -9.23 8.37 0.33
N TYR A 135 -9.04 7.65 -0.78
CA TYR A 135 -9.42 8.09 -2.11
C TYR A 135 -9.65 6.92 -3.06
N ILE A 136 -10.63 7.04 -3.96
CA ILE A 136 -10.85 6.15 -5.10
C ILE A 136 -11.35 6.97 -6.29
N ASP A 137 -10.83 6.66 -7.48
CA ASP A 137 -11.30 7.15 -8.76
C ASP A 137 -12.13 6.06 -9.45
N PRO A 138 -13.48 6.17 -9.49
CA PRO A 138 -14.34 5.18 -10.13
C PRO A 138 -14.17 5.09 -11.65
N GLN A 139 -13.54 6.09 -12.27
CA GLN A 139 -13.34 6.17 -13.72
C GLN A 139 -11.94 5.69 -14.14
N SER A 140 -11.15 5.15 -13.20
CA SER A 140 -9.81 4.68 -13.53
C SER A 140 -9.81 3.47 -14.47
N GLN A 141 -8.75 3.36 -15.24
CA GLN A 141 -8.44 2.21 -16.07
C GLN A 141 -7.06 1.68 -15.69
N ASP A 142 -6.85 0.38 -15.84
CA ASP A 142 -5.54 -0.21 -15.62
C ASP A 142 -4.60 0.03 -16.82
N LEU A 143 -3.32 -0.23 -16.60
CA LEU A 143 -2.29 0.02 -17.61
C LEU A 143 -2.46 -0.88 -18.85
N HIS A 144 -2.97 -2.10 -18.68
CA HIS A 144 -3.16 -3.01 -19.80
C HIS A 144 -4.22 -2.49 -20.76
N ASP A 145 -5.32 -1.95 -20.23
CA ASP A 145 -6.38 -1.30 -21.00
C ASP A 145 -5.89 -0.03 -21.70
N ILE A 146 -5.18 0.85 -20.98
CA ILE A 146 -4.64 2.10 -21.53
C ILE A 146 -3.66 1.84 -22.68
N MET A 147 -2.79 0.82 -22.54
CA MET A 147 -1.80 0.48 -23.56
C MET A 147 -2.37 -0.40 -24.68
N GLY A 148 -3.62 -0.86 -24.58
CA GLY A 148 -4.20 -1.82 -25.52
C GLY A 148 -3.40 -3.11 -25.62
N THR A 149 -2.82 -3.54 -24.49
CA THR A 149 -1.98 -4.74 -24.46
C THR A 149 -2.82 -6.01 -24.60
N TYR A 150 -2.16 -7.10 -24.98
CA TYR A 150 -2.82 -8.38 -25.17
C TYR A 150 -3.40 -8.91 -23.86
N SER A 151 -4.60 -9.48 -23.92
CA SER A 151 -5.37 -9.92 -22.74
C SER A 151 -4.84 -11.19 -22.09
N LYS A 152 -4.03 -11.99 -22.79
CA LYS A 152 -3.38 -13.18 -22.22
C LYS A 152 -1.97 -12.84 -21.73
N PRO A 153 -1.51 -13.44 -20.62
CA PRO A 153 -0.14 -13.25 -20.16
C PRO A 153 0.85 -13.87 -21.14
N LEU A 154 2.01 -13.23 -21.32
CA LEU A 154 3.02 -13.60 -22.32
C LEU A 154 3.50 -15.06 -22.19
N ASN A 155 3.54 -15.59 -20.97
CA ASN A 155 3.95 -16.98 -20.70
C ASN A 155 2.92 -18.05 -21.12
N SER A 156 1.70 -17.64 -21.48
CA SER A 156 0.62 -18.53 -21.92
C SER A 156 0.43 -18.56 -23.44
N LEU A 157 1.11 -17.65 -24.15
CA LEU A 157 1.00 -17.53 -25.61
C LEU A 157 1.56 -18.77 -26.29
N GLN A 158 0.82 -19.27 -27.29
CA GLN A 158 1.24 -20.38 -28.13
C GLN A 158 1.77 -19.87 -29.48
N GLU A 159 2.37 -20.76 -30.26
CA GLU A 159 2.89 -20.44 -31.60
C GLU A 159 1.83 -19.77 -32.50
N GLU A 160 0.58 -20.23 -32.41
CA GLU A 160 -0.57 -19.68 -33.13
C GLU A 160 -0.95 -18.24 -32.72
N ASP A 161 -0.68 -17.84 -31.47
CA ASP A 161 -0.92 -16.47 -31.00
C ASP A 161 0.19 -15.51 -31.49
N LEU A 162 1.40 -16.03 -31.73
CA LEU A 162 2.61 -15.25 -32.07
C LEU A 162 2.89 -15.19 -33.57
N CYS A 163 2.46 -16.20 -34.32
CA CYS A 163 2.73 -16.34 -35.76
C CYS A 163 1.43 -16.13 -36.56
N PRO A 164 1.23 -14.96 -37.20
CA PRO A 164 0.01 -14.68 -37.96
C PRO A 164 -0.08 -15.46 -39.29
N GLY A 165 0.95 -16.25 -39.63
CA GLY A 165 1.04 -17.04 -40.86
C GLY A 165 1.34 -16.23 -42.13
N SER A 166 1.69 -16.93 -43.21
CA SER A 166 2.05 -16.31 -44.50
C SER A 166 0.91 -15.49 -45.11
N ALA A 167 -0.32 -15.98 -45.04
CA ALA A 167 -1.48 -15.30 -45.61
C ALA A 167 -1.76 -13.93 -44.98
N THR A 168 -1.58 -13.80 -43.66
CA THR A 168 -1.75 -12.51 -42.96
C THR A 168 -0.58 -11.57 -43.27
N LEU A 169 0.65 -12.10 -43.32
CA LEU A 169 1.84 -11.33 -43.69
C LEU A 169 1.73 -10.74 -45.11
N GLU A 170 1.21 -11.51 -46.07
CA GLU A 170 0.94 -11.03 -47.43
C GLU A 170 -0.07 -9.88 -47.45
N LYS A 171 -1.16 -9.98 -46.68
CA LYS A 171 -2.15 -8.90 -46.54
C LYS A 171 -1.54 -7.62 -45.97
N ILE A 172 -0.70 -7.73 -44.93
CA ILE A 172 0.00 -6.59 -44.33
C ILE A 172 0.92 -5.94 -45.38
N ASN A 173 1.76 -6.72 -46.06
CA ASN A 173 2.66 -6.21 -47.09
C ASN A 173 1.93 -5.53 -48.25
N ALA A 174 0.75 -6.02 -48.64
CA ALA A 174 -0.08 -5.39 -49.67
C ALA A 174 -0.64 -4.03 -49.23
N SER A 175 -0.93 -3.83 -47.94
CA SER A 175 -1.44 -2.55 -47.41
C SER A 175 -0.42 -1.41 -47.41
N PHE A 176 0.88 -1.71 -47.57
CA PHE A 176 1.97 -0.73 -47.64
C PHE A 176 2.49 -0.46 -49.06
N ARG A 177 1.81 -0.99 -50.09
CA ARG A 177 2.11 -0.75 -51.51
C ARG A 177 1.06 0.16 -52.13
#